data_AF-A0A6G3XHL2-F1
#
_entry.id   AF-A0A6G3XHL2-F1
#
_cell.length_a   1.000
_cell.length_b   1.000
_cell.length_c   1.000
_cell.angle_alpha   90.00
_cell.angle_beta   90.00
_cell.angle_gamma   90.00
#
_symmetry.space_group_name_H-M   'P 1'
#
loop_
_entity.id
_entity.type
_entity.pdbx_description
1 polymer ?
#
loop_
_entity_poly.entity_id
_entity_poly.type
_entity_poly.pdbx_seq_one_letter_code
_entity_poly.pdbx_strand_id
1 'polypeptide(L)'
;ADEAEVAFLVQDAHQGRGVASALLEHIAAVARERGIRRFAAEVLPANNKMIKVFRDGGYTQRRSFEDGSVHLTLDLEPTEKSLAVQRGREQRAEARSV
;
A
#
# COMPACT_ATOMS: atom_id res chain seq x y z
N ALA A 1 8.47 9.30 13.98
CA ALA A 1 8.04 9.57 12.59
C ALA A 1 6.90 8.60 12.27
N ASP A 2 5.83 9.07 11.65
CA ASP A 2 4.66 8.28 11.24
C ASP A 2 4.72 7.83 9.77
N GLU A 3 5.91 7.96 9.16
CA GLU A 3 6.23 7.55 7.80
C GLU A 3 7.31 6.46 7.82
N ALA A 4 7.21 5.50 6.90
CA ALA A 4 8.19 4.44 6.71
C ALA A 4 8.50 4.19 5.23
N GLU A 5 9.73 3.86 4.91
CA GLU A 5 10.11 3.39 3.58
C GLU A 5 9.73 1.91 3.40
N VAL A 6 9.22 1.58 2.21
CA VAL A 6 8.88 0.20 1.84
C VAL A 6 9.67 -0.25 0.62
N ALA A 7 10.23 -1.46 0.72
CA ALA A 7 10.94 -2.13 -0.37
C ALA A 7 10.68 -3.64 -0.32
N PHE A 8 10.65 -4.30 -1.47
CA PHE A 8 10.55 -5.76 -1.54
C PHE A 8 11.20 -6.36 -2.80
N LEU A 9 11.87 -7.49 -2.55
CA LEU A 9 12.46 -8.47 -3.46
C LEU A 9 11.46 -9.50 -4.02
N VAL A 10 11.18 -9.59 -5.33
CA VAL A 10 10.52 -10.78 -5.91
C VAL A 10 11.42 -11.43 -6.95
N GLN A 11 11.80 -12.69 -6.71
CA GLN A 11 12.55 -13.50 -7.65
C GLN A 11 11.81 -13.61 -9.00
N ASP A 12 12.54 -13.56 -10.11
CA ASP A 12 11.98 -13.56 -11.47
C ASP A 12 10.99 -14.71 -11.73
N ALA A 13 11.32 -15.92 -11.25
CA ALA A 13 10.46 -17.10 -11.37
C ALA A 13 9.07 -16.95 -10.69
N HIS A 14 8.91 -15.96 -9.83
CA HIS A 14 7.69 -15.69 -9.05
C HIS A 14 7.02 -14.37 -9.43
N GLN A 15 7.57 -13.61 -10.39
CA GLN A 15 6.96 -12.39 -10.89
C GLN A 15 5.66 -12.69 -11.66
N GLY A 16 4.76 -11.70 -11.73
CA GLY A 16 3.48 -11.85 -12.45
C GLY A 16 2.43 -12.68 -11.72
N ARG A 17 2.76 -13.25 -10.54
CA ARG A 17 1.85 -14.08 -9.73
C ARG A 17 1.17 -13.32 -8.57
N GLY A 18 1.30 -11.99 -8.54
CA GLY A 18 0.70 -11.14 -7.50
C GLY A 18 1.42 -11.13 -6.15
N VAL A 19 2.60 -11.78 -6.03
CA VAL A 19 3.37 -11.87 -4.77
C VAL A 19 3.66 -10.48 -4.17
N ALA A 20 4.13 -9.57 -5.01
CA ALA A 20 4.43 -8.20 -4.62
C ALA A 20 3.21 -7.46 -4.05
N SER A 21 2.06 -7.58 -4.70
CA SER A 21 0.80 -6.97 -4.26
C SER A 21 0.33 -7.55 -2.91
N ALA A 22 0.42 -8.87 -2.75
CA ALA A 22 0.06 -9.53 -1.49
C ALA A 22 0.98 -9.10 -0.33
N LEU A 23 2.30 -9.00 -0.58
CA LEU A 23 3.26 -8.49 0.40
C LEU A 23 2.96 -7.03 0.78
N LEU A 24 2.62 -6.21 -0.21
CA LEU A 24 2.29 -4.80 -0.01
C LEU A 24 1.03 -4.61 0.85
N GLU A 25 -0.01 -5.40 0.58
CA GLU A 25 -1.23 -5.40 1.39
C GLU A 25 -0.96 -5.86 2.83
N HIS A 26 -0.18 -6.92 2.99
CA HIS A 26 0.15 -7.47 4.31
C HIS A 26 0.99 -6.49 5.14
N ILE A 27 2.05 -5.91 4.55
CA ILE A 27 2.89 -4.96 5.28
C ILE A 27 2.13 -3.67 5.62
N ALA A 28 1.19 -3.23 4.77
CA ALA A 28 0.30 -2.11 5.08
C ALA A 28 -0.59 -2.38 6.30
N ALA A 29 -1.13 -3.59 6.44
CA ALA A 29 -1.89 -3.97 7.63
C ALA A 29 -1.02 -3.91 8.91
N VAL A 30 0.16 -4.53 8.88
CA VAL A 30 1.11 -4.53 10.01
C VAL A 30 1.57 -3.10 10.36
N ALA A 31 1.80 -2.26 9.35
CA ALA A 31 2.24 -0.89 9.54
C ALA A 31 1.17 -0.03 10.23
N ARG A 32 -0.12 -0.22 9.88
CA ARG A 32 -1.24 0.45 10.56
C ARG A 32 -1.29 0.08 12.05
N GLU A 33 -1.14 -1.20 12.38
CA GLU A 33 -1.12 -1.68 13.77
C GLU A 33 0.03 -1.07 14.58
N ARG A 34 1.12 -0.69 13.90
CA ARG A 34 2.29 -0.03 14.49
C ARG A 34 2.24 1.50 14.44
N GLY A 35 1.13 2.08 14.00
CA GLY A 35 0.93 3.54 13.95
C GLY A 35 1.65 4.24 12.80
N ILE A 36 2.09 3.51 11.77
CA ILE A 36 2.60 4.11 10.53
C ILE A 36 1.41 4.57 9.70
N ARG A 37 1.45 5.83 9.27
CA ARG A 37 0.41 6.51 8.51
C ARG A 37 0.73 6.66 7.04
N ARG A 38 2.01 6.61 6.66
CA ARG A 38 2.43 6.76 5.28
C ARG A 38 3.55 5.79 4.93
N PHE A 39 3.48 5.26 3.72
CA PHE A 39 4.63 4.64 3.08
C PHE A 39 5.22 5.54 2.01
N ALA A 40 6.54 5.53 1.91
CA ALA A 40 7.31 6.03 0.80
C ALA A 40 8.03 4.88 0.09
N ALA A 41 8.17 4.97 -1.22
CA ALA A 41 8.94 4.03 -2.03
C ALA A 41 9.66 4.78 -3.14
N GLU A 42 10.88 4.34 -3.43
CA GLU A 42 11.67 4.84 -4.56
C GLU A 42 11.89 3.73 -5.57
N VAL A 43 11.63 4.05 -6.84
CA VAL A 43 11.70 3.08 -7.93
C VAL A 43 12.40 3.70 -9.12
N LEU A 44 13.35 3.00 -9.72
CA LEU A 44 13.96 3.45 -10.98
C LEU A 44 12.88 3.61 -12.08
N PRO A 45 12.92 4.69 -12.90
CA PRO A 45 11.94 4.92 -13.97
C PRO A 45 11.80 3.75 -14.95
N ALA A 46 12.88 2.99 -15.15
CA ALA A 46 12.89 1.81 -16.02
C ALA A 46 12.09 0.62 -15.45
N ASN A 47 11.84 0.58 -14.13
CA ASN A 47 11.13 -0.52 -13.47
C ASN A 47 9.60 -0.33 -13.51
N ASN A 48 9.07 -0.30 -14.73
CA ASN A 48 7.64 -0.13 -15.01
C ASN A 48 6.75 -1.16 -14.32
N LYS A 49 7.25 -2.39 -14.10
CA LYS A 49 6.54 -3.45 -13.38
C LYS A 49 6.29 -3.04 -11.92
N MET A 50 7.31 -2.57 -11.21
CA MET A 50 7.16 -2.11 -9.82
C MET A 50 6.31 -0.85 -9.72
N ILE A 51 6.47 0.11 -10.63
CA ILE A 51 5.62 1.30 -10.67
C ILE A 51 4.14 0.90 -10.81
N LYS A 52 3.84 -0.12 -11.63
CA LYS A 52 2.48 -0.65 -11.76
C LYS A 52 1.99 -1.28 -10.45
N VAL A 53 2.80 -2.11 -9.79
CA VAL A 53 2.42 -2.73 -8.50
C VAL A 53 2.04 -1.68 -7.46
N PHE A 54 2.88 -0.64 -7.30
CA PHE A 54 2.60 0.43 -6.34
C PHE A 54 1.33 1.21 -6.72
N ARG A 55 1.16 1.56 -7.99
CA ARG A 55 -0.05 2.24 -8.46
C ARG A 55 -1.31 1.40 -8.24
N ASP A 56 -1.26 0.10 -8.51
CA ASP A 56 -2.36 -0.84 -8.26
C ASP A 56 -2.67 -0.93 -6.75
N GLY A 57 -1.66 -0.76 -5.89
CA GLY A 57 -1.79 -0.67 -4.43
C GLY A 57 -2.27 0.70 -3.91
N GLY A 58 -2.61 1.65 -4.80
CA GLY A 58 -3.12 2.97 -4.42
C GLY A 58 -2.05 4.05 -4.20
N TYR A 59 -0.79 3.78 -4.53
CA TYR A 59 0.27 4.79 -4.40
C TYR A 59 0.08 5.92 -5.42
N THR A 60 0.39 7.14 -4.98
CA THR A 60 0.45 8.32 -5.83
C THR A 60 1.90 8.58 -6.24
N GLN A 61 2.11 8.83 -7.53
CA GLN A 61 3.43 9.11 -8.10
C GLN A 61 3.77 10.59 -8.02
N ARG A 62 4.96 10.92 -7.51
CA ARG A 62 5.62 12.21 -7.68
C ARG A 62 6.94 12.00 -8.41
N ARG A 63 7.10 12.64 -9.57
CA ARG A 63 8.39 12.59 -10.28
C ARG A 63 9.36 13.53 -9.59
N SER A 64 10.43 12.98 -9.00
CA SER A 64 11.64 13.75 -8.71
C SER A 64 12.50 13.72 -9.96
N PHE A 65 12.85 14.89 -10.50
CA PHE A 65 13.76 14.97 -11.65
C PHE A 65 15.23 15.03 -11.21
N GLU A 66 15.49 15.21 -9.91
CA GLU A 66 16.82 15.44 -9.36
C GLU A 66 17.56 14.11 -9.07
N ASP A 67 16.82 13.05 -8.69
CA ASP A 67 17.42 11.81 -8.14
C ASP A 67 17.44 10.63 -9.11
N GLY A 68 16.95 10.79 -10.34
CA GLY A 68 16.85 9.69 -11.31
C GLY A 68 15.91 8.56 -10.87
N SER A 69 15.07 8.80 -9.86
CA SER A 69 14.10 7.86 -9.29
C SER A 69 12.67 8.40 -9.39
N VAL A 70 11.72 7.50 -9.30
CA VAL A 70 10.30 7.81 -9.15
C VAL A 70 9.95 7.63 -7.68
N HIS A 71 9.54 8.72 -7.03
CA HIS A 71 9.07 8.70 -5.65
C HIS A 71 7.56 8.42 -5.61
N LEU A 72 7.15 7.46 -4.80
CA LEU A 72 5.77 6.99 -4.68
C LEU A 72 5.37 7.03 -3.21
N THR A 73 4.19 7.57 -2.91
CA THR A 73 3.66 7.59 -1.55
C THR A 73 2.29 6.93 -1.45
N LEU A 74 2.01 6.31 -0.31
CA LEU A 74 0.69 5.76 0.03
C LEU A 74 0.32 6.18 1.45
N ASP A 75 -0.81 6.84 1.59
CA ASP A 75 -1.42 7.07 2.89
C ASP A 75 -2.12 5.77 3.36
N LEU A 76 -1.75 5.30 4.54
CA LEU A 76 -2.26 4.09 5.17
C LEU A 76 -3.48 4.36 6.04
N GLU A 77 -3.74 5.62 6.39
CA GLU A 77 -4.90 5.98 7.22
C GLU A 77 -6.19 5.49 6.56
N PRO A 78 -7.07 4.83 7.33
CA PRO A 78 -8.40 4.49 6.85
C PRO A 78 -9.09 5.76 6.35
N THR A 79 -9.48 5.78 5.08
CA THR A 79 -10.35 6.87 4.60
C THR A 79 -11.65 6.86 5.39
N GLU A 80 -12.29 8.02 5.57
CA GLU A 80 -13.59 8.11 6.27
C GLU A 80 -14.62 7.12 5.70
N LYS A 81 -14.55 6.86 4.38
CA LYS A 81 -15.34 5.82 3.69
C LYS A 81 -15.04 4.40 4.19
N SER A 82 -13.78 4.06 4.42
CA SER A 82 -13.37 2.73 4.90
C SER A 82 -13.81 2.49 6.34
N LEU A 83 -13.72 3.54 7.19
CA LEU A 83 -14.22 3.51 8.57
C LEU A 83 -15.75 3.41 8.62
N ALA A 84 -16.46 4.09 7.73
CA ALA A 84 -17.92 4.00 7.63
C ALA A 84 -18.39 2.61 7.16
N VAL A 85 -17.65 1.98 6.24
CA VAL A 85 -17.95 0.60 5.78
C VAL A 85 -17.66 -0.43 6.88
N GLN A 86 -16.57 -0.29 7.64
CA GLN A 86 -16.29 -1.14 8.80
C GLN A 86 -17.40 -1.03 9.85
N ARG A 87 -17.76 0.20 10.25
CA ARG A 87 -18.87 0.45 11.19
C ARG A 87 -20.21 -0.09 10.68
N GLY A 88 -20.50 0.06 9.39
CA GLY A 88 -21.72 -0.47 8.78
C GLY A 88 -21.76 -2.00 8.68
N ARG A 89 -20.60 -2.68 8.63
CA ARG A 89 -20.53 -4.15 8.67
C ARG A 89 -20.73 -4.69 10.08
N GLU A 90 -20.13 -4.06 11.09
CA GLU A 90 -20.35 -4.40 12.50
C GLU A 90 -21.83 -4.30 12.88
N GLN A 91 -22.48 -3.17 12.54
CA GLN A 91 -23.92 -2.96 12.81
C GLN A 91 -24.83 -4.03 12.16
N ARG A 92 -24.48 -4.51 10.96
CA ARG A 92 -25.25 -5.57 10.26
C ARG A 92 -24.97 -6.96 10.80
N ALA A 93 -23.77 -7.21 11.32
CA ALA A 93 -23.42 -8.49 11.94
C ALA A 93 -24.09 -8.64 13.32
N GLU A 94 -24.18 -7.55 14.09
CA GLU A 94 -24.92 -7.49 15.37
C GLU A 94 -26.43 -7.69 15.17
N ALA A 95 -27.02 -7.04 14.17
CA ALA A 95 -28.46 -7.15 13.87
C ALA A 95 -28.91 -8.54 13.39
N ARG A 96 -27.99 -9.43 13.01
CA ARG A 96 -28.26 -10.81 12.59
C ARG A 96 -28.02 -11.86 13.68
N SER A 97 -27.60 -11.44 14.88
CA SER A 97 -27.30 -12.35 16.00
C SER A 97 -28.41 -12.40 17.06
N VAL A 98 -29.66 -12.07 16.69
CA VAL A 98 -30.85 -12.23 17.55
C VAL A 98 -31.81 -13.24 16.92
#